data_AF-A0A645CAQ6-F1
#
_entry.id   AF-A0A645CAQ6-F1
#
_cell.length_a   1.000
_cell.length_b   1.000
_cell.length_c   1.000
_cell.angle_alpha   90.00
_cell.angle_beta   90.00
_cell.angle_gamma   90.00
#
_symmetry.space_group_name_H-M   'P 1'
#
loop_
_entity.id
_entity.type
_entity.pdbx_description
1 polymer ?
#
loop_
_entity_poly.entity_id
_entity_poly.type
_entity_poly.pdbx_seq_one_letter_code
_entity_poly.pdbx_strand_id
1 'polypeptide(L)'
;MSLYRNSWVEFKKDRTAYFYEDTAYSYTAAWEFSDDYKTLYLNCSDDSSNTWEIDYNILKLRDKEMWLESDLGSVTMYIELIEK
;
A
#
# COMPACT_ATOMS: atom_id res chain seq x y z
N MET A 1 -13.02 18.39 10.73
CA MET A 1 -11.68 17.99 11.23
C MET A 1 -11.09 17.04 10.21
N SER A 2 -9.98 17.40 9.56
CA SER A 2 -9.23 16.45 8.72
C SER A 2 -8.36 15.62 9.66
N LEU A 3 -8.79 14.40 9.99
CA LEU A 3 -7.95 13.41 10.64
C LEU A 3 -6.94 12.95 9.58
N TYR A 4 -5.70 13.45 9.66
CA TYR A 4 -4.60 12.86 8.89
C TYR A 4 -4.40 11.44 9.42
N ARG A 5 -5.01 10.45 8.75
CA ARG A 5 -4.74 9.04 8.98
C ARG A 5 -3.33 8.78 8.49
N ASN A 6 -2.40 8.62 9.44
CA ASN A 6 -1.06 8.14 9.13
C ASN A 6 -1.16 6.64 8.97
N SER A 7 -1.09 6.18 7.73
CA SER A 7 -0.99 4.76 7.40
C SER A 7 0.33 4.52 6.71
N TRP A 8 0.93 3.36 6.96
CA TRP A 8 2.13 2.93 6.25
C TRP A 8 2.03 1.45 5.91
N VAL A 9 2.80 1.06 4.90
CA VAL A 9 2.87 -0.32 4.45
C VAL A 9 4.32 -0.80 4.45
N GLU A 10 4.56 -1.99 4.99
CA GLU A 10 5.84 -2.65 4.95
C GLU A 10 5.80 -3.77 3.90
N PHE A 11 6.48 -3.59 2.77
CA PHE A 11 6.62 -4.62 1.74
C PHE A 11 7.79 -5.55 2.04
N LYS A 12 7.54 -6.86 2.01
CA LYS A 12 8.56 -7.91 2.20
C LYS A 12 8.90 -8.60 0.89
N LYS A 13 10.14 -9.08 0.78
CA LYS A 13 10.67 -9.75 -0.43
C LYS A 13 9.94 -11.04 -0.81
N ASP A 14 9.21 -11.63 0.12
CA ASP A 14 8.41 -12.85 -0.08
C ASP A 14 7.00 -12.57 -0.64
N ARG A 15 6.75 -11.35 -1.13
CA ARG A 15 5.45 -10.88 -1.64
C ARG A 15 4.36 -10.74 -0.58
N THR A 16 4.74 -10.72 0.69
CA THR A 16 3.85 -10.31 1.78
C THR A 16 4.04 -8.83 2.11
N ALA A 17 2.99 -8.20 2.62
CA ALA A 17 3.00 -6.84 3.11
C ALA A 17 2.16 -6.70 4.38
N TYR A 18 2.49 -5.70 5.20
CA TYR A 18 1.71 -5.35 6.38
C TYR A 18 1.26 -3.91 6.26
N PHE A 19 -0.05 -3.70 6.24
CA PHE A 19 -0.65 -2.38 6.22
C PHE A 19 -1.03 -1.99 7.65
N TYR A 20 -0.55 -0.85 8.12
CA TYR A 20 -0.83 -0.33 9.44
C TYR A 20 -1.72 0.90 9.30
N GLU A 21 -2.96 0.83 9.78
CA GLU A 21 -3.94 1.91 9.74
C GLU A 21 -4.24 2.38 11.16
N ASP A 22 -3.58 3.46 11.60
CA ASP A 22 -3.60 3.88 13.00
C ASP A 22 -3.06 2.78 13.96
N THR A 23 -2.68 3.15 15.17
CA THR A 23 -1.92 2.27 16.09
C THR A 23 -2.64 0.98 16.52
N ALA A 24 -3.89 0.77 16.13
CA ALA A 24 -4.75 -0.30 16.62
C ALA A 24 -5.26 -1.27 15.54
N TYR A 25 -5.08 -0.98 14.25
CA TYR A 25 -5.64 -1.82 13.19
C TYR A 25 -4.61 -2.08 12.08
N SER A 26 -4.48 -3.36 11.69
CA SER A 26 -3.55 -3.77 10.65
C SER A 26 -4.16 -4.83 9.74
N TYR A 27 -3.80 -4.78 8.46
CA TYR A 27 -4.08 -5.84 7.49
C TYR A 27 -2.78 -6.56 7.12
N THR A 28 -2.86 -7.86 6.91
CA THR A 28 -1.85 -8.58 6.12
C THR A 28 -2.23 -8.49 4.66
N ALA A 29 -1.24 -8.37 3.77
CA ALA A 29 -1.51 -8.28 2.35
C ALA A 29 -0.54 -9.14 1.54
N ALA A 30 -1.02 -9.65 0.40
CA ALA A 30 -0.16 -10.10 -0.68
C ALA A 30 0.01 -8.95 -1.68
N TRP A 31 1.19 -8.84 -2.30
CA TRP A 31 1.47 -7.79 -3.29
C TRP A 31 2.22 -8.32 -4.50
N GLU A 32 1.95 -7.73 -5.66
CA GLU A 32 2.74 -7.94 -6.87
C GLU A 32 2.79 -6.71 -7.76
N PHE A 33 3.88 -6.57 -8.51
CA PHE A 33 3.93 -5.63 -9.63
C PHE A 33 3.42 -6.30 -10.89
N SER A 34 2.80 -5.52 -11.78
CA SER A 34 2.58 -5.92 -13.16
C SER A 34 3.90 -6.22 -13.87
N ASP A 35 3.85 -7.00 -14.96
CA ASP A 35 5.03 -7.36 -15.76
C ASP A 35 5.78 -6.13 -16.31
N ASP A 36 5.08 -5.02 -16.51
CA ASP A 36 5.65 -3.76 -17.00
C ASP A 36 5.99 -2.76 -15.87
N TYR A 37 5.84 -3.18 -14.61
CA TYR A 37 6.11 -2.39 -13.40
C TYR A 37 5.36 -1.05 -13.33
N LYS A 38 4.20 -0.94 -13.98
CA LYS A 38 3.35 0.26 -13.92
C LYS A 38 2.23 0.16 -12.89
N THR A 39 1.87 -1.04 -12.47
CA THR A 39 0.79 -1.26 -11.52
C THR A 39 1.30 -2.09 -10.35
N LEU A 40 0.90 -1.71 -9.15
CA LEU A 40 1.06 -2.47 -7.92
C LEU A 40 -0.32 -3.00 -7.50
N TYR A 41 -0.47 -4.31 -7.49
CA TYR A 41 -1.64 -4.97 -6.94
C TYR A 41 -1.44 -5.26 -5.46
N LEU A 42 -2.50 -5.04 -4.67
CA LEU A 42 -2.57 -5.34 -3.24
C LEU A 42 -3.85 -6.12 -2.94
N ASN A 43 -3.69 -7.26 -2.27
CA ASN A 43 -4.79 -8.08 -1.75
C ASN A 43 -4.67 -8.20 -0.24
N CYS A 44 -5.58 -7.57 0.49
CA CYS A 44 -5.50 -7.39 1.93
C CYS A 44 -6.54 -8.23 2.66
N SER A 45 -6.16 -8.78 3.80
CA SER A 45 -7.04 -9.50 4.73
C SER A 45 -6.74 -9.15 6.19
N ASP A 46 -7.77 -9.11 7.03
CA ASP A 46 -7.63 -9.03 8.49
C ASP A 46 -7.92 -10.39 9.18
N ASP A 47 -7.71 -10.45 10.50
CA ASP A 47 -7.97 -11.65 11.32
C ASP A 47 -9.47 -11.99 11.41
N SER A 48 -10.35 -11.06 11.04
CA SER A 48 -11.81 -11.24 11.01
C SER A 48 -12.32 -11.71 9.63
N SER A 49 -11.41 -12.08 8.72
CA SER A 49 -11.71 -12.48 7.34
C SER A 49 -12.33 -11.38 6.47
N ASN A 50 -12.21 -10.11 6.84
CA ASN A 50 -12.51 -9.01 5.95
C ASN A 50 -11.40 -8.90 4.91
N THR A 51 -11.80 -8.81 3.65
CA THR A 51 -10.87 -8.73 2.52
C THR A 51 -11.16 -7.51 1.66
N TRP A 52 -10.12 -6.89 1.14
CA TRP A 52 -10.23 -5.86 0.10
C TRP A 52 -9.04 -5.93 -0.83
N GLU A 53 -9.26 -5.52 -2.08
CA GLU A 53 -8.25 -5.55 -3.12
C GLU A 53 -8.21 -4.20 -3.83
N ILE A 54 -7.02 -3.81 -4.28
CA ILE A 54 -6.85 -2.58 -5.04
C ILE A 54 -5.67 -2.66 -6.00
N ASP A 55 -5.83 -2.03 -7.14
CA ASP A 55 -4.78 -1.74 -8.09
C ASP A 55 -4.32 -0.29 -7.93
N TYR A 56 -3.01 -0.10 -7.78
CA TYR A 56 -2.38 1.21 -7.76
C TYR A 56 -1.56 1.44 -9.02
N ASN A 57 -1.85 2.52 -9.74
CA ASN A 57 -1.00 2.99 -10.83
C ASN A 57 0.22 3.73 -10.26
N ILE A 58 1.41 3.32 -10.69
CA ILE A 58 2.67 3.93 -10.29
C ILE A 58 2.90 5.16 -11.17
N LEU A 59 2.72 6.33 -10.57
CA LEU A 59 2.96 7.61 -11.24
C LEU A 59 4.45 7.92 -11.29
N LYS A 60 5.17 7.56 -10.24
CA LYS A 60 6.57 7.94 -10.07
C LYS A 60 7.29 7.05 -9.06
N LEU A 61 8.48 6.64 -9.44
CA LEU A 61 9.42 5.96 -8.56
C LEU A 61 10.72 6.77 -8.48
N ARG A 62 11.16 7.06 -7.27
CA ARG A 62 12.45 7.69 -6.94
C ARG A 62 13.15 6.84 -5.88
N ASP A 63 14.42 7.14 -5.65
CA ASP A 63 15.33 6.38 -4.77
C ASP A 63 14.67 5.89 -3.47
N LYS A 64 13.91 6.76 -2.78
CA LYS A 64 13.20 6.43 -1.54
C LYS A 64 11.71 6.73 -1.57
N GLU A 65 11.13 7.05 -2.73
CA GLU A 65 9.75 7.53 -2.81
C GLU A 65 8.97 6.81 -3.91
N MET A 66 7.77 6.34 -3.58
CA MET A 66 6.82 5.80 -4.56
C MET A 66 5.49 6.56 -4.49
N TRP A 67 5.03 7.03 -5.65
CA TRP A 67 3.81 7.79 -5.81
C TRP A 67 2.80 6.94 -6.56
N LEU A 68 1.65 6.72 -5.94
CA LEU A 68 0.61 5.80 -6.40
C LEU A 68 -0.72 6.51 -6.55
N GLU A 69 -1.53 6.11 -7.53
CA GLU A 69 -2.90 6.56 -7.74
C GLU A 69 -3.87 5.37 -7.77
N SER A 70 -5.07 5.55 -7.21
CA SER A 70 -6.16 4.56 -7.30
C SER A 70 -7.52 5.18 -7.60
N ASP A 71 -8.43 4.36 -8.10
CA ASP A 71 -9.78 4.76 -8.51
C ASP A 71 -10.77 4.87 -7.34
N LEU A 72 -10.37 4.56 -6.10
CA LEU A 72 -11.18 4.75 -4.87
C LEU A 72 -11.30 6.24 -4.47
N GLY A 73 -11.62 7.11 -5.43
CA GLY A 73 -11.82 8.55 -5.21
C GLY A 73 -10.61 9.43 -5.49
N SER A 74 -9.68 9.00 -6.36
CA SER A 74 -8.46 9.73 -6.75
C SER A 74 -7.57 10.08 -5.56
N VAL A 75 -7.12 9.04 -4.86
CA VAL A 75 -6.14 9.17 -3.78
C VAL A 75 -4.74 9.05 -4.36
N THR A 76 -3.94 10.11 -4.27
CA THR A 76 -2.49 10.02 -4.47
C THR A 76 -1.82 9.66 -3.15
N MET A 77 -1.14 8.53 -3.11
CA MET A 77 -0.39 8.08 -1.94
C MET A 77 1.11 8.28 -2.15
N TYR A 78 1.77 8.69 -1.07
CA TYR A 78 3.22 8.83 -0.98
C TYR A 78 3.76 7.82 0.03
N ILE A 79 4.69 6.98 -0.40
CA ILE A 79 5.38 6.01 0.46
C ILE A 79 6.87 6.35 0.44
N GLU A 80 7.41 6.65 1.63
CA GLU A 80 8.86 6.85 1.85
C GLU A 80 9.48 5.56 2.40
N LEU A 81 10.61 5.15 1.82
CA LEU A 81 11.40 4.04 2.34
C LEU A 81 12.19 4.50 3.58
N ILE A 82 11.82 3.97 4.76
CA ILE A 82 12.58 4.18 6.00
C ILE A 82 13.66 3.10 6.10
N GLU A 83 14.92 3.50 5.95
CA GLU A 83 16.08 2.63 6.21
C GLU A 83 16.28 2.49 7.72
N LYS A 84 16.30 1.24 8.22
CA LYS A 84 16.64 0.89 9.60
C LYS A 84 18.09 0.43 9.71
#